data_AF-X0XGV4-F1
#
_entry.id   AF-X0XGV4-F1
#
_cell.length_a   1.000
_cell.length_b   1.000
_cell.length_c   1.000
_cell.angle_alpha   90.00
_cell.angle_beta   90.00
_cell.angle_gamma   90.00
#
_symmetry.space_group_name_H-M   'P 1'
#
loop_
_entity.id
_entity.type
_entity.pdbx_description
1 polymer ?
#
loop_
_entity_poly.entity_id
_entity_poly.type
_entity_poly.pdbx_seq_one_letter_code
_entity_poly.pdbx_strand_id
1 'polypeptide(L)'
;TNNELTGIKREWEPLYNEQQGEYQKIIDDLRKEGIPLDPEEFMQLERRENLLKSIVRDKGKYIEAKEELEASRRGLLDQLNKVRRKQFRKRKEVGEMINEKLKGILKIDVKYATLRERFINRLLNYSSRENRIMREPIKRMVDDDKFNVRLFVDTLRKGDQALIDDLGLTSGTAASLYRAIPMEDYYDIETLDFDSETIIRLYIGPSEVPIAGRSDDLFKETDHLSKGQKCTAILTLVLLKSDRPLI
;
A
#
# COMPACT_ATOMS: atom_id res chain seq x y z
N THR A 1 47.65 -17.95 21.39
CA THR A 1 46.31 -17.65 21.92
C THR A 1 46.13 -17.95 23.41
N ASN A 2 46.69 -19.02 23.99
CA ASN A 2 46.50 -19.29 25.44
C ASN A 2 47.37 -18.44 26.40
N ASN A 3 48.52 -17.92 25.94
CA ASN A 3 49.46 -17.15 26.77
C ASN A 3 49.05 -15.67 26.98
N GLU A 4 48.30 -15.09 26.05
CA GLU A 4 47.83 -13.69 26.12
C GLU A 4 46.69 -13.55 27.15
N LEU A 5 45.78 -14.52 27.19
CA LEU A 5 44.71 -14.60 28.20
C LEU A 5 45.25 -14.77 29.62
N THR A 6 46.33 -15.54 29.80
CA THR A 6 46.97 -15.71 31.11
C THR A 6 47.73 -14.46 31.57
N GLY A 7 48.30 -13.69 30.64
CA GLY A 7 48.96 -12.42 30.95
C GLY A 7 47.96 -11.37 31.42
N ILE A 8 46.87 -11.18 30.65
CA ILE A 8 45.79 -10.26 30.99
C ILE A 8 45.17 -10.61 32.35
N LYS A 9 44.93 -11.90 32.63
CA LYS A 9 44.35 -12.33 33.90
C LYS A 9 45.23 -12.00 35.10
N ARG A 10 46.55 -12.11 34.95
CA ARG A 10 47.53 -11.85 36.01
C ARG A 10 47.67 -10.36 36.34
N GLU A 11 47.42 -9.49 35.36
CA GLU A 11 47.33 -8.03 35.55
C GLU A 11 45.97 -7.61 36.11
N TRP A 12 44.88 -8.29 35.73
CA TRP A 12 43.52 -7.96 36.17
C TRP A 12 43.18 -8.43 37.58
N GLU A 13 43.68 -9.59 38.01
CA GLU A 13 43.40 -10.16 39.34
C GLU A 13 43.72 -9.20 40.51
N PRO A 14 44.89 -8.55 40.57
CA PRO A 14 45.20 -7.62 41.66
C PRO A 14 44.30 -6.37 41.64
N LEU A 15 44.03 -5.80 40.46
CA LEU A 15 43.14 -4.65 40.29
C LEU A 15 41.69 -4.97 40.70
N TYR A 16 41.21 -6.15 40.32
CA TYR A 16 39.88 -6.64 40.70
C TYR A 16 39.79 -6.84 42.22
N ASN A 17 40.81 -7.44 42.84
CA ASN A 17 40.82 -7.69 44.29
C ASN A 17 40.91 -6.40 45.11
N GLU A 18 41.66 -5.40 44.64
CA GLU A 18 41.73 -4.08 45.25
C GLU A 18 40.37 -3.38 45.19
N GLN A 19 39.76 -3.34 44.01
CA GLN A 19 38.46 -2.71 43.82
C GLN A 19 37.35 -3.43 44.61
N GLN A 20 37.44 -4.75 44.72
CA GLN A 20 36.50 -5.55 45.52
C GLN A 20 36.69 -5.34 47.02
N GLY A 21 37.93 -5.10 47.46
CA GLY A 21 38.22 -4.73 48.84
C GLY A 21 37.67 -3.35 49.22
N GLU A 22 37.75 -2.36 48.32
CA GLU A 22 37.13 -1.05 48.54
C GLU A 22 35.60 -1.14 48.56
N TYR A 23 35.02 -1.91 47.64
CA TYR A 23 33.57 -2.15 47.58
C TYR A 23 33.05 -2.76 48.89
N GLN A 24 33.74 -3.77 49.44
CA GLN A 24 33.35 -4.40 50.69
C GLN A 24 33.41 -3.43 51.89
N LYS A 25 34.41 -2.53 51.93
CA LYS A 25 34.50 -1.48 52.97
C LYS A 25 33.32 -0.50 52.90
N ILE A 26 32.94 -0.08 51.69
CA ILE A 26 31.79 0.82 51.48
C ILE A 26 30.49 0.14 51.96
N ILE A 27 30.30 -1.15 51.68
CA ILE A 27 29.16 -1.92 52.18
C ILE A 27 29.14 -1.97 53.72
N ASP A 28 30.29 -2.25 54.34
CA ASP A 28 30.39 -2.36 55.78
C ASP A 28 30.14 -1.01 56.48
N ASP A 29 30.55 0.10 55.88
CA ASP A 29 30.30 1.44 56.39
C ASP A 29 28.84 1.87 56.21
N LEU A 30 28.21 1.55 55.08
CA LEU A 30 26.76 1.76 54.86
C LEU A 30 25.88 0.97 55.85
N ARG A 31 26.30 -0.27 56.20
CA ARG A 31 25.64 -1.08 57.23
C ARG A 31 25.76 -0.47 58.63
N LYS A 32 26.89 0.17 58.95
CA LYS A 32 27.11 0.85 60.25
C LYS A 32 26.26 2.11 60.41
N GLU A 33 25.98 2.83 59.31
CA GLU A 33 25.12 4.02 59.33
C GLU A 33 23.61 3.70 59.50
N GLY A 34 23.25 2.41 59.60
CA GLY A 34 21.87 1.98 59.84
C GLY A 34 20.96 2.15 58.62
N ILE A 35 21.53 2.39 57.44
CA ILE A 35 20.80 2.48 56.18
C ILE A 35 20.50 1.05 55.73
N PRO A 36 19.22 0.65 55.61
CA PRO A 36 18.85 -0.68 55.14
C PRO A 36 18.97 -0.71 53.61
N LEU A 37 20.18 -0.56 53.08
CA LEU A 37 20.48 -0.75 51.67
C LEU A 37 21.10 -2.14 51.51
N ASP A 38 20.40 -3.05 50.85
CA ASP A 38 20.99 -4.30 50.37
C ASP A 38 21.85 -3.99 49.13
N PRO A 39 23.19 -4.16 49.20
CA PRO A 39 24.08 -3.87 48.07
C PRO A 39 23.76 -4.74 46.84
N GLU A 40 23.24 -5.94 47.05
CA GLU A 40 22.84 -6.82 45.95
C GLU A 40 21.60 -6.28 45.25
N GLU A 41 20.63 -5.77 46.02
CA GLU A 41 19.44 -5.08 45.50
C GLU A 41 19.83 -3.80 44.74
N PHE A 42 20.76 -3.00 45.26
CA PHE A 42 21.29 -1.81 44.57
C PHE A 42 21.91 -2.16 43.21
N MET A 43 22.79 -3.17 43.16
CA MET A 43 23.42 -3.63 41.92
C MET A 43 22.41 -4.22 40.93
N GLN A 44 21.33 -4.85 41.43
CA GLN A 44 20.23 -5.32 40.58
C GLN A 44 19.43 -4.15 40.00
N LEU A 45 19.13 -3.14 40.82
CA LEU A 45 18.43 -1.92 40.42
C LEU A 45 19.24 -1.12 39.39
N GLU A 46 20.54 -0.94 39.61
CA GLU A 46 21.44 -0.25 38.67
C GLU A 46 21.53 -0.99 37.33
N ARG A 47 21.69 -2.31 37.34
CA ARG A 47 21.66 -3.13 36.10
C ARG A 47 20.33 -2.97 35.37
N ARG A 48 19.22 -2.97 36.10
CA ARG A 48 17.87 -2.80 35.52
C ARG A 48 17.69 -1.39 34.97
N GLU A 49 18.16 -0.36 35.65
CA GLU A 49 18.13 1.02 35.19
C GLU A 49 18.93 1.19 33.89
N ASN A 50 20.15 0.64 33.84
CA ASN A 50 20.99 0.69 32.65
C ASN A 50 20.35 -0.07 31.46
N LEU A 51 19.73 -1.22 31.71
CA LEU A 51 18.97 -1.94 30.69
C LEU A 51 17.80 -1.11 30.17
N LEU A 52 17.01 -0.50 31.08
CA LEU A 52 15.88 0.35 30.72
C LEU A 52 16.32 1.57 29.94
N LYS A 53 17.42 2.24 30.33
CA LYS A 53 18.02 3.35 29.58
C LYS A 53 18.39 2.92 28.16
N SER A 54 18.99 1.73 27.99
CA SER A 54 19.30 1.20 26.66
C SER A 54 18.02 0.95 25.84
N ILE A 55 17.02 0.29 26.42
CA ILE A 55 15.74 0.01 25.74
C ILE A 55 15.04 1.30 25.32
N VAL A 56 15.00 2.32 26.19
CA VAL A 56 14.39 3.62 25.88
C VAL A 56 15.13 4.32 24.74
N ARG A 57 16.46 4.32 24.77
CA ARG A 57 17.28 4.87 23.68
C ARG A 57 17.03 4.14 22.37
N ASP A 58 17.01 2.82 22.40
CA ASP A 58 16.83 2.01 21.19
C ASP A 58 15.41 2.16 20.64
N LYS A 59 14.39 2.25 21.51
CA LYS A 59 13.02 2.61 21.14
C LYS A 59 12.97 3.96 20.42
N GLY A 60 13.67 4.99 20.92
CA GLY A 60 13.75 6.29 20.27
C GLY A 60 14.30 6.19 18.84
N LYS A 61 15.42 5.47 18.67
CA LYS A 61 16.01 5.21 17.35
C LYS A 61 15.04 4.50 16.39
N TYR A 62 14.32 3.48 16.86
CA TYR A 62 13.37 2.76 16.02
C TYR A 62 12.14 3.59 15.66
N ILE A 63 11.71 4.51 16.52
CA ILE A 63 10.62 5.45 16.22
C ILE A 63 11.05 6.41 15.11
N GLU A 64 12.22 7.04 15.25
CA GLU A 64 12.76 7.96 14.23
C GLU A 64 12.94 7.24 12.88
N ALA A 65 13.56 6.05 12.88
CA ALA A 65 13.73 5.26 11.67
C ALA A 65 12.39 4.87 11.02
N LYS A 66 11.37 4.55 11.83
CA LYS A 66 10.02 4.27 11.33
C LYS A 66 9.42 5.50 10.66
N GLU A 67 9.50 6.68 11.28
CA GLU A 67 8.97 7.93 10.74
C GLU A 67 9.64 8.30 9.40
N GLU A 68 10.96 8.13 9.30
CA GLU A 68 11.70 8.33 8.06
C GLU A 68 11.26 7.38 6.95
N LEU A 69 11.10 6.08 7.27
CA LEU A 69 10.63 5.08 6.31
C LEU A 69 9.21 5.37 5.84
N GLU A 70 8.31 5.76 6.75
CA GLU A 70 6.94 6.16 6.39
C GLU A 70 6.92 7.43 5.52
N ALA A 71 7.78 8.40 5.79
CA ALA A 71 7.92 9.60 4.96
C ALA A 71 8.43 9.27 3.56
N SER A 72 9.48 8.44 3.47
CA SER A 72 10.03 7.96 2.20
C SER A 72 8.97 7.21 1.40
N ARG A 73 8.21 6.32 2.05
CA ARG A 73 7.11 5.58 1.43
C ARG A 73 6.03 6.50 0.87
N ARG A 74 5.60 7.53 1.62
CA ARG A 74 4.64 8.52 1.11
C ARG A 74 5.16 9.19 -0.17
N GLY A 75 6.43 9.57 -0.19
CA GLY A 75 7.09 10.11 -1.38
C GLY A 75 7.08 9.16 -2.58
N LEU A 76 7.37 7.88 -2.35
CA LEU A 76 7.34 6.85 -3.40
C LEU A 76 5.94 6.60 -3.95
N LEU A 77 4.91 6.57 -3.09
CA LEU A 77 3.51 6.44 -3.52
C LEU A 77 3.07 7.64 -4.37
N ASP A 78 3.49 8.85 -4.02
CA ASP A 78 3.20 10.04 -4.82
C ASP A 78 3.91 10.00 -6.18
N GLN A 79 5.16 9.49 -6.22
CA GLN A 79 5.87 9.26 -7.48
C GLN A 79 5.20 8.20 -8.34
N LEU A 80 4.75 7.09 -7.74
CA LEU A 80 4.01 6.03 -8.41
C LEU A 80 2.73 6.58 -9.06
N ASN A 81 1.96 7.38 -8.33
CA ASN A 81 0.76 8.05 -8.84
C ASN A 81 1.08 9.00 -10.00
N LYS A 82 2.20 9.76 -9.93
CA LYS A 82 2.65 10.60 -11.05
C LYS A 82 2.99 9.77 -12.30
N VAL A 83 3.63 8.61 -12.14
CA VAL A 83 3.96 7.71 -13.25
C VAL A 83 2.69 7.11 -13.85
N ARG A 84 1.73 6.66 -13.03
CA ARG A 84 0.42 6.16 -13.48
C ARG A 84 -0.34 7.20 -14.30
N ARG A 85 -0.40 8.45 -13.83
CA ARG A 85 -1.00 9.56 -14.59
C ARG A 85 -0.27 9.81 -15.92
N LYS A 86 1.06 9.73 -15.94
CA LYS A 86 1.85 9.83 -17.20
C LYS A 86 1.48 8.71 -18.17
N GLN A 87 1.36 7.47 -17.69
CA GLN A 87 0.95 6.33 -18.53
C GLN A 87 -0.47 6.53 -19.09
N PHE A 88 -1.41 6.99 -18.27
CA PHE A 88 -2.75 7.33 -18.72
C PHE A 88 -2.76 8.41 -19.81
N ARG A 89 -2.01 9.50 -19.63
CA ARG A 89 -1.91 10.56 -20.66
C ARG A 89 -1.41 10.01 -22.00
N LYS A 90 -0.38 9.17 -21.99
CA LYS A 90 0.09 8.50 -23.22
C LYS A 90 -0.99 7.63 -23.86
N ARG A 91 -1.76 6.87 -23.07
CA ARG A 91 -2.89 6.08 -23.59
C ARG A 91 -3.96 6.97 -24.21
N LYS A 92 -4.27 8.09 -23.55
CA LYS A 92 -5.24 9.08 -24.05
C LYS A 92 -4.78 9.71 -25.37
N GLU A 93 -3.51 10.14 -25.45
CA GLU A 93 -2.90 10.68 -26.67
C GLU A 93 -2.99 9.67 -27.83
N VAL A 94 -2.70 8.40 -27.58
CA VAL A 94 -2.85 7.33 -28.59
C VAL A 94 -4.32 7.15 -29.00
N GLY A 95 -5.26 7.19 -28.05
CA GLY A 95 -6.70 7.15 -28.33
C GLY A 95 -7.17 8.31 -29.21
N GLU A 96 -6.71 9.53 -28.92
CA GLU A 96 -6.98 10.73 -29.71
C GLU A 96 -6.39 10.62 -31.14
N MET A 97 -5.16 10.12 -31.27
CA MET A 97 -4.55 9.85 -32.58
C MET A 97 -5.35 8.84 -33.40
N ILE A 98 -5.88 7.78 -32.76
CA ILE A 98 -6.71 6.79 -33.44
C ILE A 98 -8.05 7.40 -33.85
N ASN A 99 -8.66 8.23 -32.99
CA ASN A 99 -9.91 8.94 -33.31
C ASN A 99 -9.77 9.85 -34.52
N GLU A 100 -8.66 10.57 -34.65
CA GLU A 100 -8.40 11.41 -35.82
C GLU A 100 -8.26 10.58 -37.10
N LYS A 101 -7.56 9.44 -37.04
CA LYS A 101 -7.38 8.56 -38.20
C LYS A 101 -8.63 7.79 -38.60
N LEU A 102 -9.48 7.41 -37.66
CA LEU A 102 -10.70 6.62 -37.87
C LEU A 102 -11.97 7.46 -37.70
N LYS A 103 -11.85 8.77 -37.93
CA LYS A 103 -12.91 9.74 -37.70
C LYS A 103 -14.19 9.33 -38.42
N GLY A 104 -15.29 9.26 -37.65
CA GLY A 104 -16.60 8.87 -38.16
C GLY A 104 -16.82 7.38 -38.30
N ILE A 105 -15.80 6.53 -38.17
CA ILE A 105 -15.92 5.06 -38.24
C ILE A 105 -15.91 4.47 -36.83
N LEU A 106 -14.89 4.83 -36.05
CA LEU A 106 -14.70 4.39 -34.67
C LEU A 106 -14.47 5.61 -33.76
N LYS A 107 -14.86 5.46 -32.51
CA LYS A 107 -14.52 6.38 -31.42
C LYS A 107 -13.94 5.58 -30.27
N ILE A 108 -12.81 6.04 -29.75
CA ILE A 108 -12.11 5.50 -28.60
C ILE A 108 -12.17 6.54 -27.50
N ASP A 109 -12.63 6.15 -26.33
CA ASP A 109 -12.59 6.94 -25.11
C ASP A 109 -11.75 6.19 -24.08
N VAL A 110 -10.80 6.88 -23.44
CA VAL A 110 -9.92 6.30 -22.43
C VAL A 110 -10.22 6.98 -21.10
N LYS A 111 -10.88 6.26 -20.20
CA LYS A 111 -11.26 6.75 -18.87
C LYS A 111 -10.22 6.36 -17.84
N TYR A 112 -9.87 7.32 -16.98
CA TYR A 112 -8.88 7.10 -15.93
C TYR A 112 -9.51 6.37 -14.75
N ALA A 113 -8.83 5.33 -14.25
CA ALA A 113 -9.11 4.72 -12.95
C ALA A 113 -10.56 4.23 -12.75
N THR A 114 -11.23 3.77 -13.81
CA THR A 114 -12.61 3.28 -13.77
C THR A 114 -12.71 1.80 -13.40
N LEU A 115 -11.70 0.99 -13.71
CA LEU A 115 -11.75 -0.46 -13.48
C LEU A 115 -11.36 -0.79 -12.04
N ARG A 116 -12.35 -0.75 -11.16
CA ARG A 116 -12.20 -1.00 -9.71
C ARG A 116 -12.30 -2.49 -9.33
N GLU A 117 -12.73 -3.34 -10.26
CA GLU A 117 -13.03 -4.75 -10.03
C GLU A 117 -11.84 -5.56 -9.48
N ARG A 118 -10.62 -5.27 -9.95
CA ARG A 118 -9.41 -5.93 -9.44
C ARG A 118 -9.17 -5.65 -7.97
N PHE A 119 -9.37 -4.41 -7.54
CA PHE A 119 -9.25 -4.02 -6.14
C PHE A 119 -10.32 -4.70 -5.29
N ILE A 120 -11.58 -4.67 -5.75
CA ILE A 120 -12.70 -5.34 -5.07
C ILE A 120 -12.41 -6.83 -4.89
N ASN A 121 -11.99 -7.52 -5.96
CA ASN A 121 -11.66 -8.94 -5.89
C ASN A 121 -10.46 -9.23 -4.99
N ARG A 122 -9.46 -8.34 -4.97
CA ARG A 122 -8.35 -8.46 -4.02
C ARG A 122 -8.82 -8.39 -2.57
N LEU A 123 -9.76 -7.50 -2.24
CA LEU A 123 -10.34 -7.44 -0.90
C LEU A 123 -11.16 -8.68 -0.57
N LEU A 124 -11.94 -9.19 -1.53
CA LEU A 124 -12.75 -10.40 -1.34
C LEU A 124 -11.90 -11.65 -1.09
N ASN A 125 -10.66 -11.70 -1.59
CA ASN A 125 -9.75 -12.82 -1.34
C ASN A 125 -9.34 -12.96 0.14
N TYR A 126 -9.47 -11.90 0.95
CA TYR A 126 -9.27 -11.97 2.40
C TYR A 126 -10.47 -12.56 3.14
N SER A 127 -11.61 -12.72 2.47
CA SER A 127 -12.82 -13.25 3.10
C SER A 127 -12.58 -14.69 3.56
N SER A 128 -12.83 -14.95 4.83
CA SER A 128 -12.80 -16.29 5.42
C SER A 128 -14.20 -16.71 5.89
N ARG A 129 -14.32 -17.93 6.44
CA ARG A 129 -15.57 -18.39 7.06
C ARG A 129 -15.95 -17.56 8.29
N GLU A 130 -14.96 -17.07 9.03
CA GLU A 130 -15.13 -16.33 10.29
C GLU A 130 -15.30 -14.83 10.05
N ASN A 131 -14.60 -14.27 9.06
CA ASN A 131 -14.65 -12.85 8.71
C ASN A 131 -15.10 -12.71 7.25
N ARG A 132 -16.42 -12.78 7.04
CA ARG A 132 -17.00 -12.81 5.70
C ARG A 132 -17.12 -11.40 5.13
N ILE A 133 -16.42 -11.14 4.03
CA ILE A 133 -16.49 -9.86 3.32
C ILE A 133 -17.56 -9.95 2.22
N MET A 134 -18.53 -9.03 2.27
CA MET A 134 -19.62 -8.97 1.29
C MET A 134 -19.21 -8.09 0.11
N ARG A 135 -19.44 -8.54 -1.13
CA ARG A 135 -19.10 -7.77 -2.33
C ARG A 135 -19.84 -6.44 -2.42
N GLU A 136 -21.14 -6.40 -2.09
CA GLU A 136 -21.97 -5.21 -2.32
C GLU A 136 -21.58 -4.00 -1.46
N PRO A 137 -21.31 -4.12 -0.14
CA PRO A 137 -20.74 -3.03 0.65
C PRO A 137 -19.38 -2.55 0.14
N ILE A 138 -18.49 -3.47 -0.26
CA ILE A 138 -17.17 -3.10 -0.80
C ILE A 138 -17.32 -2.35 -2.11
N LYS A 139 -18.19 -2.81 -2.99
CA LYS A 139 -18.46 -2.13 -4.26
C LYS A 139 -18.97 -0.71 -4.00
N ARG A 140 -19.97 -0.53 -3.12
CA ARG A 140 -20.49 0.81 -2.78
C ARG A 140 -19.43 1.74 -2.20
N MET A 141 -18.59 1.24 -1.29
CA MET A 141 -17.48 1.99 -0.73
C MET A 141 -16.49 2.38 -1.83
N VAL A 142 -16.12 1.42 -2.66
CA VAL A 142 -15.11 1.59 -3.70
C VAL A 142 -15.62 2.50 -4.80
N ASP A 143 -16.93 2.54 -5.10
CA ASP A 143 -17.58 3.37 -6.12
C ASP A 143 -17.81 4.82 -5.67
N ASP A 144 -17.69 5.14 -4.38
CA ASP A 144 -17.79 6.50 -3.86
C ASP A 144 -16.69 7.41 -4.43
N ASP A 145 -17.02 8.65 -4.78
CA ASP A 145 -16.08 9.62 -5.35
C ASP A 145 -14.98 10.04 -4.36
N LYS A 146 -15.24 9.95 -3.06
CA LYS A 146 -14.26 10.23 -2.00
C LYS A 146 -13.28 9.08 -1.80
N PHE A 147 -13.59 7.90 -2.34
CA PHE A 147 -12.77 6.72 -2.15
C PHE A 147 -11.42 6.86 -2.84
N ASN A 148 -10.37 6.52 -2.11
CA ASN A 148 -9.07 6.24 -2.67
C ASN A 148 -8.35 5.20 -1.81
N VAL A 149 -7.46 4.44 -2.45
CA VAL A 149 -6.75 3.32 -1.80
C VAL A 149 -5.96 3.76 -0.57
N ARG A 150 -5.36 4.96 -0.62
CA ARG A 150 -4.56 5.50 0.50
C ARG A 150 -5.44 5.82 1.71
N LEU A 151 -6.55 6.51 1.48
CA LEU A 151 -7.56 6.77 2.52
C LEU A 151 -8.03 5.46 3.15
N PHE A 152 -8.34 4.46 2.34
CA PHE A 152 -8.75 3.14 2.84
C PHE A 152 -7.73 2.52 3.78
N VAL A 153 -6.45 2.44 3.38
CA VAL A 153 -5.43 1.85 4.24
C VAL A 153 -5.13 2.70 5.47
N ASP A 154 -5.15 4.03 5.34
CA ASP A 154 -5.00 4.93 6.50
C ASP A 154 -6.15 4.76 7.50
N THR A 155 -7.39 4.57 7.03
CA THR A 155 -8.54 4.27 7.90
C THR A 155 -8.44 2.88 8.53
N LEU A 156 -7.98 1.87 7.80
CA LEU A 156 -7.72 0.53 8.34
C LEU A 156 -6.69 0.55 9.48
N ARG A 157 -5.66 1.40 9.41
CA ARG A 157 -4.67 1.56 10.49
C ARG A 157 -5.25 2.19 11.75
N LYS A 158 -6.28 3.04 11.62
CA LYS A 158 -6.96 3.69 12.76
C LYS A 158 -7.96 2.77 13.47
N GLY A 159 -8.41 1.71 12.80
CA GLY A 159 -9.33 0.72 13.35
C GLY A 159 -10.69 0.66 12.63
N ASP A 160 -11.54 -0.26 13.07
CA ASP A 160 -12.85 -0.51 12.48
C ASP A 160 -13.82 0.67 12.64
N GLN A 161 -13.79 1.39 13.76
CA GLN A 161 -14.61 2.58 13.95
C GLN A 161 -14.32 3.66 12.90
N ALA A 162 -13.04 3.86 12.53
CA ALA A 162 -12.67 4.82 11.50
C ALA A 162 -13.21 4.43 10.11
N LEU A 163 -13.36 3.13 9.82
CA LEU A 163 -13.99 2.68 8.57
C LEU A 163 -15.49 3.02 8.50
N ILE A 164 -16.16 3.10 9.65
CA ILE A 164 -17.56 3.51 9.72
C ILE A 164 -17.65 5.01 9.47
N ASP A 165 -16.82 5.78 10.17
CA ASP A 165 -16.90 7.25 10.18
C ASP A 165 -16.38 7.87 8.87
N ASP A 166 -15.22 7.42 8.38
CA ASP A 166 -14.53 8.02 7.23
C ASP A 166 -14.98 7.42 5.89
N LEU A 167 -15.48 6.17 5.88
CA LEU A 167 -15.87 5.44 4.65
C LEU A 167 -17.35 5.00 4.62
N GLY A 168 -18.14 5.34 5.63
CA GLY A 168 -19.58 5.09 5.65
C GLY A 168 -19.97 3.60 5.68
N LEU A 169 -19.07 2.72 6.13
CA LEU A 169 -19.35 1.30 6.23
C LEU A 169 -20.29 0.98 7.40
N THR A 170 -21.08 -0.09 7.26
CA THR A 170 -21.82 -0.62 8.41
C THR A 170 -20.88 -1.27 9.41
N SER A 171 -21.21 -1.22 10.71
CA SER A 171 -20.39 -1.79 11.78
C SER A 171 -19.96 -3.24 11.51
N GLY A 172 -20.88 -4.11 11.04
CA GLY A 172 -20.54 -5.49 10.71
C GLY A 172 -19.56 -5.64 9.54
N THR A 173 -19.66 -4.79 8.52
CA THR A 173 -18.73 -4.79 7.36
C THR A 173 -17.35 -4.28 7.78
N ALA A 174 -17.31 -3.17 8.54
CA ALA A 174 -16.08 -2.58 9.04
C ALA A 174 -15.30 -3.56 9.92
N ALA A 175 -15.98 -4.19 10.89
CA ALA A 175 -15.37 -5.20 11.76
C ALA A 175 -14.86 -6.42 10.96
N SER A 176 -15.63 -6.88 9.97
CA SER A 176 -15.23 -8.01 9.12
C SER A 176 -14.00 -7.68 8.27
N LEU A 177 -13.93 -6.49 7.68
CA LEU A 177 -12.76 -6.04 6.92
C LEU A 177 -11.52 -5.92 7.78
N TYR A 178 -11.64 -5.22 8.92
CA TYR A 178 -10.53 -4.99 9.84
C TYR A 178 -9.95 -6.30 10.38
N ARG A 179 -10.79 -7.30 10.65
CA ARG A 179 -10.34 -8.62 11.12
C ARG A 179 -9.83 -9.54 10.00
N ALA A 180 -10.35 -9.40 8.78
CA ALA A 180 -9.97 -10.25 7.66
C ALA A 180 -8.62 -9.85 7.05
N ILE A 181 -8.30 -8.56 7.02
CA ILE A 181 -7.10 -8.06 6.35
C ILE A 181 -5.96 -7.95 7.38
N PRO A 182 -4.87 -8.74 7.23
CA PRO A 182 -3.73 -8.63 8.13
C PRO A 182 -2.98 -7.32 7.91
N MET A 183 -2.42 -6.76 8.98
CA MET A 183 -1.68 -5.49 8.95
C MET A 183 -0.45 -5.55 8.01
N GLU A 184 0.13 -6.74 7.84
CA GLU A 184 1.26 -7.01 6.95
C GLU A 184 0.93 -6.66 5.49
N ASP A 185 -0.32 -6.88 5.08
CA ASP A 185 -0.78 -6.69 3.71
C ASP A 185 -1.20 -5.25 3.41
N TYR A 186 -1.26 -4.38 4.41
CA TYR A 186 -1.67 -2.99 4.24
C TYR A 186 -0.78 -2.28 3.22
N TYR A 187 0.53 -2.56 3.27
CA TYR A 187 1.48 -1.98 2.34
C TYR A 187 1.31 -2.49 0.92
N ASP A 188 0.94 -3.74 0.73
CA ASP A 188 0.67 -4.29 -0.59
C ASP A 188 -0.61 -3.70 -1.17
N ILE A 189 -1.64 -3.56 -0.33
CA ILE A 189 -2.92 -2.94 -0.72
C ILE A 189 -2.71 -1.49 -1.18
N GLU A 190 -1.86 -0.71 -0.50
CA GLU A 190 -1.54 0.67 -0.93
C GLU A 190 -0.94 0.77 -2.32
N THR A 191 -0.26 -0.29 -2.79
CA THR A 191 0.32 -0.32 -4.13
C THR A 191 -0.68 -0.66 -5.22
N LEU A 192 -1.91 -1.04 -4.87
CA LEU A 192 -2.94 -1.32 -5.87
C LEU A 192 -3.33 -0.05 -6.64
N ASP A 193 -3.87 -0.25 -7.84
CA ASP A 193 -4.37 0.82 -8.70
C ASP A 193 -5.74 0.45 -9.26
N PHE A 194 -6.42 1.44 -9.81
CA PHE A 194 -7.56 1.20 -10.68
C PHE A 194 -7.10 1.30 -12.12
N ASP A 195 -7.34 0.24 -12.88
CA ASP A 195 -6.95 0.22 -14.28
C ASP A 195 -7.76 1.24 -15.09
N SER A 196 -7.14 1.85 -16.10
CA SER A 196 -7.85 2.70 -17.04
C SER A 196 -8.74 1.86 -17.94
N GLU A 197 -9.97 2.32 -18.17
CA GLU A 197 -10.90 1.69 -19.08
C GLU A 197 -10.73 2.28 -20.50
N THR A 198 -10.74 1.42 -21.52
CA THR A 198 -10.77 1.86 -22.92
C THR A 198 -12.08 1.43 -23.54
N ILE A 199 -12.91 2.40 -23.87
CA ILE A 199 -14.23 2.20 -24.47
C ILE A 199 -14.09 2.42 -25.97
N ILE A 200 -14.50 1.43 -26.75
CA ILE A 200 -14.48 1.48 -28.22
C ILE A 200 -15.93 1.49 -28.71
N ARG A 201 -16.26 2.47 -29.55
CA ARG A 201 -17.58 2.61 -30.17
C ARG A 201 -17.49 2.59 -31.68
N LEU A 202 -18.29 1.74 -32.32
CA LEU A 202 -18.38 1.62 -33.78
C LEU A 202 -19.62 2.33 -34.30
N TYR A 203 -19.47 3.08 -35.39
CA TYR A 203 -20.60 3.60 -36.14
C TYR A 203 -21.38 2.46 -36.82
N ILE A 204 -22.67 2.36 -36.53
CA ILE A 204 -23.57 1.32 -37.08
C ILE A 204 -24.66 1.88 -38.01
N GLY A 205 -24.56 3.15 -38.38
CA GLY A 205 -25.50 3.79 -39.29
C GLY A 205 -25.25 3.44 -40.77
N PRO A 206 -26.11 3.93 -41.68
CA PRO A 206 -25.98 3.69 -43.11
C PRO A 206 -24.64 4.20 -43.64
N SER A 207 -24.00 3.44 -44.53
CA SER A 207 -22.65 3.75 -45.02
C SER A 207 -22.64 4.96 -45.95
N GLU A 208 -23.80 5.28 -46.54
CA GLU A 208 -24.03 6.40 -47.46
C GLU A 208 -24.01 7.76 -46.77
N VAL A 209 -24.13 7.80 -45.43
CA VAL A 209 -24.07 9.04 -44.66
C VAL A 209 -22.63 9.56 -44.61
N PRO A 210 -22.36 10.77 -45.13
CA PRO A 210 -21.04 11.39 -45.06
C PRO A 210 -20.58 11.54 -43.61
N ILE A 211 -19.27 11.45 -43.37
CA ILE A 211 -18.68 11.53 -42.01
C ILE A 211 -19.18 12.75 -41.23
N ALA A 212 -19.32 13.91 -41.88
CA ALA A 212 -19.79 15.15 -41.25
C ALA A 212 -21.28 15.12 -40.82
N GLY A 213 -22.08 14.22 -41.39
CA GLY A 213 -23.51 14.06 -41.08
C GLY A 213 -23.82 12.87 -40.17
N ARG A 214 -22.80 12.14 -39.69
CA ARG A 214 -23.01 10.98 -38.81
C ARG A 214 -23.40 11.45 -37.41
N SER A 215 -24.56 11.03 -36.93
CA SER A 215 -25.00 11.26 -35.54
C SER A 215 -24.22 10.39 -34.55
N ASP A 216 -23.94 10.97 -33.38
CA ASP A 216 -23.28 10.32 -32.26
C ASP A 216 -24.11 9.17 -31.67
N ASP A 217 -25.44 9.22 -31.78
CA ASP A 217 -26.37 8.20 -31.28
C ASP A 217 -26.22 6.84 -32.00
N LEU A 218 -25.64 6.86 -33.20
CA LEU A 218 -25.39 5.67 -34.02
C LEU A 218 -24.03 5.03 -33.73
N PHE A 219 -23.29 5.52 -32.72
CA PHE A 219 -22.08 4.87 -32.23
C PHE A 219 -22.43 3.95 -31.07
N LYS A 220 -22.17 2.64 -31.24
CA LYS A 220 -22.41 1.64 -30.21
C LYS A 220 -21.13 1.10 -29.63
N GLU A 221 -21.09 0.98 -28.30
CA GLU A 221 -19.99 0.34 -27.57
C GLU A 221 -19.84 -1.13 -27.96
N THR A 222 -18.59 -1.61 -27.94
CA THR A 222 -18.23 -2.96 -28.35
C THR A 222 -19.09 -4.04 -27.70
N ASP A 223 -19.48 -3.87 -26.43
CA ASP A 223 -20.29 -4.86 -25.73
C ASP A 223 -21.71 -5.03 -26.29
N HIS A 224 -22.22 -4.00 -26.96
CA HIS A 224 -23.54 -3.98 -27.61
C HIS A 224 -23.50 -4.27 -29.12
N LEU A 225 -22.32 -4.56 -29.68
CA LEU A 225 -22.15 -4.91 -31.08
C LEU A 225 -22.40 -6.40 -31.33
N SER A 226 -22.94 -6.71 -32.52
CA SER A 226 -23.02 -8.10 -33.00
C SER A 226 -21.63 -8.69 -33.23
N LYS A 227 -21.50 -10.02 -33.33
CA LYS A 227 -20.21 -10.69 -33.60
C LYS A 227 -19.53 -10.14 -34.86
N GLY A 228 -20.29 -9.92 -35.93
CA GLY A 228 -19.78 -9.35 -37.18
C GLY A 228 -19.29 -7.91 -37.00
N GLN A 229 -20.05 -7.07 -36.29
CA GLN A 229 -19.66 -5.68 -36.00
C GLN A 229 -18.42 -5.61 -35.09
N LYS A 230 -18.30 -6.51 -34.11
CA LYS A 230 -17.08 -6.64 -33.28
C LYS A 230 -15.86 -6.96 -34.14
N CYS A 231 -15.99 -7.91 -35.07
CA CYS A 231 -14.93 -8.22 -36.04
C CYS A 231 -14.56 -6.99 -36.88
N THR A 232 -15.54 -6.25 -37.41
CA THR A 232 -15.30 -5.02 -38.16
C THR A 232 -14.55 -3.98 -37.34
N ALA A 233 -14.94 -3.75 -36.08
CA ALA A 233 -14.26 -2.81 -35.19
C ALA A 233 -12.79 -3.21 -34.97
N ILE A 234 -12.54 -4.48 -34.63
CA ILE A 234 -11.19 -5.01 -34.39
C ILE A 234 -10.35 -4.93 -35.67
N LEU A 235 -10.89 -5.38 -36.81
CA LEU A 235 -10.20 -5.33 -38.10
C LEU A 235 -9.81 -3.90 -38.41
N THR A 236 -10.74 -2.94 -38.35
CA THR A 236 -10.45 -1.53 -38.66
C THR A 236 -9.29 -0.98 -37.82
N LEU A 237 -9.21 -1.34 -36.53
CA LEU A 237 -8.08 -0.96 -35.67
C LEU A 237 -6.75 -1.61 -36.08
N VAL A 238 -6.78 -2.89 -36.45
CA VAL A 238 -5.59 -3.63 -36.92
C VAL A 238 -5.11 -3.11 -38.27
N LEU A 239 -6.04 -2.83 -39.20
CA LEU A 239 -5.74 -2.27 -40.53
C LEU A 239 -5.04 -0.91 -40.42
N LEU A 240 -5.34 -0.12 -39.38
CA LEU A 240 -4.69 1.19 -39.16
C LEU A 240 -3.18 1.07 -38.88
N LYS A 241 -2.72 -0.09 -38.41
CA LYS A 241 -1.34 -0.35 -37.97
C LYS A 241 -0.48 -1.03 -39.03
N SER A 242 -1.08 -1.58 -40.09
CA SER A 242 -0.37 -2.38 -41.10
C SER A 242 -0.80 -1.97 -42.51
N ASP A 243 0.18 -1.70 -43.37
CA ASP A 243 -0.06 -1.48 -44.81
C ASP A 243 -0.51 -2.77 -45.52
N ARG A 244 -0.27 -3.95 -44.92
CA ARG A 244 -0.69 -5.28 -45.41
C ARG A 244 -1.09 -6.19 -44.23
N PRO A 245 -2.29 -6.03 -43.68
CA PRO A 245 -2.76 -6.74 -42.49
C PRO A 245 -3.34 -8.13 -42.76
N LEU A 246 -3.64 -8.46 -44.02
CA LEU A 246 -4.35 -9.67 -44.43
C LEU A 246 -3.60 -10.48 -45.51
N ILE A 247 -2.32 -10.15 -45.75
CA ILE A 247 -1.42 -10.84 -46.69
C ILE A 247 -0.26 -11.41 -45.89
#